data_AF-A0A3S1FQY9-F1
#
_entry.id   AF-A0A3S1FQY9-F1
#
_cell.length_a   1.000
_cell.length_b   1.000
_cell.length_c   1.000
_cell.angle_alpha   90.00
_cell.angle_beta   90.00
_cell.angle_gamma   90.00
#
_symmetry.space_group_name_H-M   'P 1'
#
loop_
_entity.id
_entity.type
_entity.pdbx_description
1 polymer ?
#
loop_
_entity_poly.entity_id
_entity_poly.type
_entity_poly.pdbx_seq_one_letter_code
_entity_poly.pdbx_strand_id
1 'polypeptide(L)'
;MEDLEAQISQAADELAREGRNHKPEQNPEPVVNQNHAAKPAPKAKPAELRPVEPRNGVQPAGFAPANDDRQKDYKTLLHSLNRRASNTIYWVVAFVSLAWFAGAGGLANLLFGPSIWRIRTLDQFLARPELIGLAVAAIVPVILFWAFAAMIRRAQEMRIAAQSMTEVAFRLTEPENLAQDRVMMIGQAVRREVAAMGEGIERTLARAVELETLVHSEVNQIERSYSENESRIRSLVDGLGSEREAVVTHAERVRASITGAHETLKDEIGAASDIIRDSILNASTKLSMTITNSGDTLIDRINESSMSIFDSVEGRLDSITDRLSTSGEAFASLLDTRIAKLTDTTDGLTRSLTDLLDDRTTGMVSLLGGAARTLNSEFEASLNGIERTLAERGQALISEFQTRAEALDTGTQKLNAALEARARQINETLVERAREIAHTFAESKD
;
A
#
# COMPACT_ATOMS: atom_id res chain seq x y z
N MET A 1 22.80 40.63 -27.70
CA MET A 1 21.49 40.38 -27.07
C MET A 1 21.56 40.43 -25.55
N GLU A 2 22.67 40.01 -24.93
CA GLU A 2 22.89 40.13 -23.47
C GLU A 2 22.86 41.58 -22.95
N ASP A 3 23.35 42.55 -23.73
CA ASP A 3 23.35 43.97 -23.34
C ASP A 3 21.94 44.60 -23.30
N LEU A 4 21.01 44.07 -24.10
CA LEU A 4 19.62 44.52 -24.12
C LEU A 4 18.84 43.94 -22.94
N GLU A 5 19.16 42.71 -22.55
CA GLU A 5 18.56 42.00 -21.43
C GLU A 5 18.99 42.62 -20.08
N ALA A 6 20.25 43.06 -19.99
CA ALA A 6 20.75 43.84 -18.86
C ALA A 6 20.05 45.21 -18.73
N GLN A 7 19.81 45.90 -19.84
CA GLN A 7 19.10 47.19 -19.83
C GLN A 7 17.61 47.05 -19.45
N ILE A 8 16.95 45.98 -19.87
CA ILE A 8 15.54 45.70 -19.51
C ILE A 8 15.43 45.31 -18.04
N SER A 9 16.37 44.50 -17.53
CA SER A 9 16.46 44.16 -16.12
C SER A 9 16.68 45.39 -15.24
N GLN A 10 17.55 46.31 -15.66
CA GLN A 10 17.86 47.52 -14.92
C GLN A 10 16.68 48.51 -14.92
N ALA A 11 15.97 48.63 -16.05
CA ALA A 11 14.76 49.43 -16.14
C ALA A 11 13.59 48.87 -15.31
N ALA A 12 13.47 47.54 -15.23
CA ALA A 12 12.45 46.88 -14.39
C ALA A 12 12.72 47.08 -12.89
N ASP A 13 13.98 47.06 -12.48
CA ASP A 13 14.38 47.26 -11.07
C ASP A 13 14.26 48.74 -10.65
N GLU A 14 14.40 49.68 -11.59
CA GLU A 14 14.19 51.11 -11.39
C GLU A 14 12.69 51.45 -11.23
N LEU A 15 11.81 50.84 -12.04
CA LEU A 15 10.35 50.96 -11.87
C LEU A 15 9.86 50.35 -10.54
N ALA A 16 10.46 49.22 -10.12
CA ALA A 16 10.14 48.58 -8.84
C ALA A 16 10.65 49.36 -7.62
N ARG A 17 11.59 50.30 -7.81
CA ARG A 17 12.03 51.26 -6.78
C ARG A 17 11.17 52.53 -6.79
N GLU A 18 10.75 53.04 -7.95
CA GLU A 18 9.79 54.15 -8.03
C GLU A 18 8.43 53.78 -7.43
N GLY A 19 7.94 52.56 -7.65
CA GLY A 19 6.71 52.05 -7.04
C GLY A 19 6.77 51.88 -5.51
N ARG A 20 7.98 51.87 -4.91
CA ARG A 20 8.17 51.75 -3.46
C ARG A 20 8.33 53.10 -2.74
N ASN A 21 8.57 54.19 -3.46
CA ASN A 21 8.75 55.52 -2.87
C ASN A 21 7.49 56.41 -2.91
N HIS A 22 6.37 55.92 -3.44
CA HIS A 22 5.07 56.57 -3.28
C HIS A 22 4.38 56.12 -1.99
N LYS A 23 4.76 56.78 -0.89
CA LYS A 23 3.98 56.78 0.35
C LYS A 23 2.74 57.66 0.12
N PRO A 24 1.50 57.15 0.26
CA PRO A 24 0.32 57.97 0.07
C PRO A 24 0.12 58.84 1.32
N GLU A 25 0.37 60.13 1.20
CA GLU A 25 -0.20 61.12 2.10
C GLU A 25 -1.66 61.42 1.72
N GLN A 26 -2.45 61.57 2.77
CA GLN A 26 -3.89 61.75 2.87
C GLN A 26 -4.42 63.01 2.18
N ASN A 27 -5.56 62.89 1.47
CA ASN A 27 -6.82 63.65 1.73
C ASN A 27 -7.92 63.32 0.68
N PRO A 28 -9.22 63.56 0.94
CA PRO A 28 -10.04 63.12 2.08
C PRO A 28 -11.23 62.25 1.63
N GLU A 29 -11.75 61.47 2.59
CA GLU A 29 -13.04 60.77 2.52
C GLU A 29 -14.22 61.73 2.27
N PRO A 30 -15.33 61.25 1.67
CA PRO A 30 -16.62 61.92 1.79
C PRO A 30 -17.19 61.67 3.21
N VAL A 31 -17.02 62.67 4.07
CA VAL A 31 -17.91 63.10 5.16
C VAL A 31 -18.76 61.99 5.82
N VAL A 32 -18.15 61.26 6.76
CA VAL A 32 -18.88 60.74 7.92
C VAL A 32 -18.75 61.78 9.02
N ASN A 33 -19.81 62.55 9.26
CA ASN A 33 -19.90 63.42 10.43
C ASN A 33 -21.03 62.94 11.35
N GLN A 34 -20.63 62.36 12.47
CA GLN A 34 -21.50 62.09 13.60
C GLN A 34 -21.73 63.40 14.38
N ASN A 35 -22.99 63.78 14.57
CA ASN A 35 -23.47 64.61 15.69
C ASN A 35 -24.94 64.21 15.92
N HIS A 36 -25.19 63.30 16.88
CA HIS A 36 -25.57 63.59 18.28
C HIS A 36 -27.02 64.07 18.48
N ALA A 37 -27.78 63.19 19.15
CA ALA A 37 -28.94 63.42 20.02
C ALA A 37 -30.29 63.88 19.43
N ALA A 38 -31.24 62.93 19.30
CA ALA A 38 -32.61 63.08 19.82
C ALA A 38 -33.37 61.74 19.84
N LYS A 39 -34.04 61.48 20.96
CA LYS A 39 -35.00 60.39 21.23
C LYS A 39 -36.01 60.14 20.08
N PRO A 40 -36.35 58.88 19.76
CA PRO A 40 -37.62 58.55 19.11
C PRO A 40 -38.72 58.42 20.18
N ALA A 41 -39.67 59.35 20.17
CA ALA A 41 -40.97 59.22 20.84
C ALA A 41 -41.97 58.50 19.89
N PRO A 42 -43.05 57.91 20.43
CA PRO A 42 -43.52 56.58 20.04
C PRO A 42 -44.59 56.59 18.96
N LYS A 43 -44.55 55.61 18.04
CA LYS A 43 -45.75 55.15 17.32
C LYS A 43 -46.28 53.90 18.02
N ALA A 44 -47.48 54.05 18.54
CA ALA A 44 -48.13 53.19 19.50
C ALA A 44 -48.54 51.82 18.93
N LYS A 45 -48.58 50.85 19.85
CA LYS A 45 -49.21 49.54 19.70
C LYS A 45 -50.64 49.66 19.14
N PRO A 46 -51.16 48.66 18.41
CA PRO A 46 -52.58 48.59 18.08
C PRO A 46 -53.40 48.62 19.38
N ALA A 47 -54.21 49.66 19.53
CA ALA A 47 -55.17 49.78 20.61
C ALA A 47 -56.31 48.79 20.36
N GLU A 48 -56.62 47.98 21.38
CA GLU A 48 -57.89 47.27 21.51
C GLU A 48 -59.04 48.29 21.42
N LEU A 49 -59.71 48.35 20.28
CA LEU A 49 -60.98 49.05 20.13
C LEU A 49 -62.10 48.03 20.37
N ARG A 50 -62.49 47.93 21.65
CA ARG A 50 -63.78 47.37 22.05
C ARG A 50 -64.91 48.14 21.36
N PRO A 51 -65.99 47.47 20.93
CA PRO A 51 -67.19 48.15 20.43
C PRO A 51 -67.74 49.13 21.47
N VAL A 52 -68.13 50.31 21.01
CA VAL A 52 -68.77 51.36 21.81
C VAL A 52 -70.20 50.94 22.12
N GLU A 53 -70.52 50.74 23.40
CA GLU A 53 -71.89 50.67 23.92
C GLU A 53 -72.68 51.93 23.50
N PRO A 54 -73.83 51.81 22.82
CA PRO A 54 -74.69 52.97 22.59
C PRO A 54 -75.39 53.35 23.91
N ARG A 55 -75.05 54.56 24.38
CA ARG A 55 -75.74 55.27 25.46
C ARG A 55 -77.25 55.34 25.21
N ASN A 56 -77.99 54.99 26.26
CA ASN A 56 -79.41 55.23 26.49
C ASN A 56 -79.95 56.48 25.78
N GLY A 57 -80.70 56.26 24.70
CA GLY A 57 -81.71 57.18 24.20
C GLY A 57 -83.09 56.62 24.51
N VAL A 58 -83.84 57.31 25.36
CA VAL A 58 -85.24 57.02 25.67
C VAL A 58 -86.06 57.12 24.38
N GLN A 59 -86.54 55.99 23.86
CA GLN A 59 -87.56 55.94 22.81
C GLN A 59 -88.92 55.59 23.43
N PRO A 60 -90.00 56.35 23.14
CA PRO A 60 -91.30 56.15 23.76
C PRO A 60 -91.88 54.77 23.45
N ALA A 61 -92.50 54.16 24.45
CA ALA A 61 -93.24 52.91 24.35
C ALA A 61 -94.28 52.98 23.23
N GLY A 62 -94.04 52.25 22.15
CA GLY A 62 -95.03 51.99 21.11
C GLY A 62 -96.16 51.14 21.69
N PHE A 63 -97.38 51.68 21.64
CA PHE A 63 -98.60 50.99 22.03
C PHE A 63 -98.72 49.63 21.32
N ALA A 64 -98.86 48.56 22.10
CA ALA A 64 -99.27 47.26 21.59
C ALA A 64 -100.76 47.32 21.20
N PRO A 65 -101.17 46.98 19.96
CA PRO A 65 -102.57 46.95 19.57
C PRO A 65 -103.36 45.90 20.36
N ALA A 66 -104.49 46.33 20.93
CA ALA A 66 -105.38 45.57 21.83
C ALA A 66 -106.18 44.42 21.17
N ASN A 67 -105.54 43.56 20.38
CA ASN A 67 -106.18 42.36 19.79
C ASN A 67 -105.36 41.07 20.02
N ASP A 68 -104.35 41.10 20.90
CA ASP A 68 -103.40 40.00 21.10
C ASP A 68 -103.68 39.14 22.35
N ASP A 69 -104.87 39.29 22.95
CA ASP A 69 -105.29 38.49 24.12
C ASP A 69 -105.81 37.09 23.71
N ARG A 70 -106.19 36.90 22.42
CA ARG A 70 -106.78 35.63 21.94
C ARG A 70 -105.74 34.62 21.43
N GLN A 71 -104.52 35.05 21.11
CA GLN A 71 -103.45 34.14 20.65
C GLN A 71 -102.61 33.56 21.81
N LYS A 72 -102.51 34.28 22.95
CA LYS A 72 -101.75 33.80 24.11
C LYS A 72 -102.42 32.60 24.79
N ASP A 73 -103.75 32.56 24.88
CA ASP A 73 -104.50 31.46 25.52
C ASP A 73 -104.49 30.15 24.71
N TYR A 74 -104.49 30.22 23.37
CA TYR A 74 -104.35 29.03 22.52
C TYR A 74 -102.93 28.45 22.59
N LYS A 75 -101.92 29.32 22.70
CA LYS A 75 -100.51 28.94 22.77
C LYS A 75 -100.15 28.31 24.13
N THR A 76 -100.77 28.75 25.22
CA THR A 76 -100.61 28.14 26.55
C THR A 76 -101.32 26.79 26.65
N LEU A 77 -102.50 26.63 26.03
CA LEU A 77 -103.18 25.32 25.91
C LEU A 77 -102.41 24.31 25.03
N LEU A 78 -101.79 24.75 23.94
CA LEU A 78 -100.92 23.87 23.13
C LEU A 78 -99.64 23.47 23.89
N HIS A 79 -99.10 24.34 24.75
CA HIS A 79 -97.92 24.00 25.55
C HIS A 79 -98.21 23.02 26.69
N SER A 80 -99.44 22.99 27.25
CA SER A 80 -99.82 21.94 28.20
C SER A 80 -100.03 20.58 27.52
N LEU A 81 -100.45 20.57 26.25
CA LEU A 81 -100.59 19.35 25.44
C LEU A 81 -99.24 18.83 24.85
N ASN A 82 -98.22 19.67 24.69
CA ASN A 82 -96.97 19.30 24.00
C ASN A 82 -95.79 18.95 24.92
N ARG A 83 -96.03 18.66 26.20
CA ARG A 83 -94.98 18.18 27.12
C ARG A 83 -94.74 16.69 26.89
N ARG A 84 -93.84 16.35 25.95
CA ARG A 84 -93.45 14.96 25.63
C ARG A 84 -92.58 14.34 26.74
N ALA A 85 -92.82 13.08 27.07
CA ALA A 85 -92.01 12.29 28.02
C ALA A 85 -90.54 12.16 27.54
N SER A 86 -89.58 12.17 28.47
CA SER A 86 -88.15 12.22 28.14
C SER A 86 -87.61 10.91 27.54
N ASN A 87 -86.70 11.00 26.57
CA ASN A 87 -86.10 9.85 25.87
C ASN A 87 -84.94 9.18 26.63
N THR A 88 -84.67 9.58 27.88
CA THR A 88 -83.51 9.11 28.67
C THR A 88 -83.49 7.59 28.87
N ILE A 89 -84.67 6.96 28.97
CA ILE A 89 -84.81 5.51 29.17
C ILE A 89 -84.17 4.69 28.04
N TYR A 90 -84.28 5.13 26.79
CA TYR A 90 -83.69 4.41 25.66
C TYR A 90 -82.16 4.45 25.66
N TRP A 91 -81.57 5.57 26.09
CA TRP A 91 -80.11 5.68 26.19
C TRP A 91 -79.54 4.76 27.27
N VAL A 92 -80.22 4.65 28.41
CA VAL A 92 -79.82 3.72 29.47
C VAL A 92 -79.89 2.28 28.97
N VAL A 93 -80.98 1.88 28.29
CA VAL A 93 -81.12 0.53 27.74
C VAL A 93 -80.11 0.24 26.64
N ALA A 94 -79.79 1.21 25.78
CA ALA A 94 -78.75 1.05 24.77
C ALA A 94 -77.40 0.71 25.42
N PHE A 95 -77.02 1.42 26.48
CA PHE A 95 -75.78 1.15 27.21
C PHE A 95 -75.74 -0.24 27.86
N VAL A 96 -76.84 -0.64 28.51
CA VAL A 96 -76.96 -1.97 29.14
C VAL A 96 -76.89 -3.08 28.08
N SER A 97 -77.53 -2.90 26.93
CA SER A 97 -77.49 -3.89 25.84
C SER A 97 -76.09 -4.06 25.25
N LEU A 98 -75.32 -2.98 25.14
CA LEU A 98 -73.95 -3.02 24.65
C LEU A 98 -73.03 -3.76 25.63
N ALA A 99 -73.17 -3.47 26.94
CA ALA A 99 -72.42 -4.15 27.98
C ALA A 99 -72.72 -5.66 28.01
N TRP A 100 -73.98 -6.05 27.78
CA TRP A 100 -74.37 -7.46 27.70
C TRP A 100 -73.73 -8.19 26.52
N PHE A 101 -73.76 -7.59 25.32
CA PHE A 101 -73.12 -8.17 24.14
C PHE A 101 -71.61 -8.34 24.30
N ALA A 102 -70.94 -7.35 24.91
CA ALA A 102 -69.50 -7.45 25.21
C ALA A 102 -69.21 -8.62 26.17
N GLY A 103 -70.02 -8.78 27.23
CA GLY A 103 -69.93 -9.91 28.15
C GLY A 103 -70.15 -11.26 27.46
N ALA A 104 -71.18 -11.37 26.62
CA ALA A 104 -71.50 -12.60 25.87
C ALA A 104 -70.37 -12.98 24.89
N GLY A 105 -69.79 -12.00 24.19
CA GLY A 105 -68.64 -12.22 23.30
C GLY A 105 -67.38 -12.68 24.05
N GLY A 106 -67.11 -12.09 25.22
CA GLY A 106 -66.00 -12.52 26.08
C GLY A 106 -66.15 -13.95 26.58
N LEU A 107 -67.38 -14.33 26.98
CA LEU A 107 -67.68 -15.68 27.45
C LEU A 107 -67.60 -16.72 26.32
N ALA A 108 -68.02 -16.35 25.10
CA ALA A 108 -67.85 -17.18 23.90
C ALA A 108 -66.38 -17.50 23.64
N ASN A 109 -65.52 -16.48 23.66
CA ASN A 109 -64.09 -16.63 23.41
C ASN A 109 -63.39 -17.52 24.45
N LEU A 110 -63.86 -17.52 25.71
CA LEU A 110 -63.31 -18.38 26.77
C LEU A 110 -63.71 -19.86 26.60
N LEU A 111 -64.96 -20.16 26.21
CA LEU A 111 -65.41 -21.56 26.09
C LEU A 111 -64.92 -22.26 24.81
N PHE A 112 -64.79 -21.54 23.69
CA PHE A 112 -64.57 -22.17 22.38
C PHE A 112 -63.37 -21.60 21.59
N GLY A 113 -62.55 -20.79 22.27
CA GLY A 113 -61.44 -19.97 21.78
C GLY A 113 -60.88 -20.24 20.39
N PRO A 114 -59.97 -21.21 20.17
CA PRO A 114 -59.28 -21.32 18.88
C PRO A 114 -60.21 -21.71 17.71
N SER A 115 -61.41 -22.19 18.00
CA SER A 115 -62.34 -22.74 17.00
C SER A 115 -63.29 -21.71 16.41
N ILE A 116 -63.74 -20.70 17.17
CA ILE A 116 -64.74 -19.72 16.72
C ILE A 116 -64.16 -18.80 15.65
N TRP A 117 -62.89 -18.40 15.81
CA TRP A 117 -62.19 -17.50 14.90
C TRP A 117 -61.82 -18.13 13.55
N ARG A 118 -61.87 -19.46 13.45
CA ARG A 118 -61.54 -20.19 12.22
C ARG A 118 -62.75 -20.34 11.30
N ILE A 119 -63.95 -20.01 11.79
CA ILE A 119 -65.21 -20.09 11.04
C ILE A 119 -65.32 -18.82 10.19
N ARG A 120 -65.27 -18.98 8.86
CA ARG A 120 -65.33 -17.85 7.91
C ARG A 120 -66.61 -17.82 7.07
N THR A 121 -67.45 -18.84 7.16
CA THR A 121 -68.68 -18.95 6.36
C THR A 121 -69.90 -19.28 7.23
N LEU A 122 -71.04 -18.70 6.86
CA LEU A 122 -72.32 -18.80 7.59
C LEU A 122 -72.81 -20.25 7.74
N ASP A 123 -72.58 -21.10 6.73
CA ASP A 123 -72.93 -22.53 6.78
C ASP A 123 -72.15 -23.30 7.86
N GLN A 124 -70.88 -22.95 8.09
CA GLN A 124 -70.07 -23.59 9.13
C GLN A 124 -70.50 -23.18 10.54
N PHE A 125 -71.09 -21.99 10.69
CA PHE A 125 -71.66 -21.52 11.95
C PHE A 125 -72.96 -22.29 12.27
N LEU A 126 -73.84 -22.45 11.28
CA LEU A 126 -75.12 -23.16 11.42
C LEU A 126 -74.96 -24.68 11.61
N ALA A 127 -73.89 -25.27 11.08
CA ALA A 127 -73.60 -26.70 11.25
C ALA A 127 -73.19 -27.10 12.69
N ARG A 128 -72.89 -26.13 13.57
CA ARG A 128 -72.51 -26.38 14.97
C ARG A 128 -73.60 -25.90 15.94
N PRO A 129 -74.43 -26.81 16.52
CA PRO A 129 -75.56 -26.41 17.36
C PRO A 129 -75.17 -25.62 18.62
N GLU A 130 -73.96 -25.81 19.14
CA GLU A 130 -73.45 -25.08 20.32
C GLU A 130 -73.34 -23.56 20.08
N LEU A 131 -72.96 -23.15 18.86
CA LEU A 131 -72.80 -21.73 18.52
C LEU A 131 -74.15 -21.03 18.32
N ILE A 132 -75.15 -21.77 17.84
CA ILE A 132 -76.53 -21.28 17.74
C ILE A 132 -77.06 -20.97 19.14
N GLY A 133 -76.82 -21.85 20.12
CA GLY A 133 -77.19 -21.61 21.52
C GLY A 133 -76.60 -20.31 22.08
N LEU A 134 -75.33 -20.03 21.76
CA LEU A 134 -74.67 -18.80 22.20
C LEU A 134 -75.24 -17.54 21.54
N ALA A 135 -75.52 -17.60 20.23
CA ALA A 135 -76.16 -16.49 19.53
C ALA A 135 -77.55 -16.18 20.10
N VAL A 136 -78.34 -17.20 20.43
CA VAL A 136 -79.65 -17.02 21.08
C VAL A 136 -79.48 -16.40 22.48
N ALA A 137 -78.52 -16.88 23.27
CA ALA A 137 -78.23 -16.34 24.60
C ALA A 137 -77.74 -14.87 24.57
N ALA A 138 -77.04 -14.46 23.51
CA ALA A 138 -76.61 -13.07 23.34
C ALA A 138 -77.75 -12.13 22.91
N ILE A 139 -78.62 -12.59 22.00
CA ILE A 139 -79.62 -11.73 21.35
C ILE A 139 -80.91 -11.58 22.18
N VAL A 140 -81.43 -12.67 22.75
CA VAL A 140 -82.76 -12.66 23.41
C VAL A 140 -82.85 -11.66 24.59
N PRO A 141 -81.85 -11.53 25.49
CA PRO A 141 -81.92 -10.58 26.59
C PRO A 141 -81.98 -9.12 26.11
N VAL A 142 -81.29 -8.80 25.02
CA VAL A 142 -81.26 -7.44 24.47
C VAL A 142 -82.63 -7.03 23.93
N ILE A 143 -83.35 -7.96 23.29
CA ILE A 143 -84.73 -7.72 22.83
C ILE A 143 -85.65 -7.44 24.04
N LEU A 144 -85.50 -8.19 25.13
CA LEU A 144 -86.31 -7.99 26.34
C LEU A 144 -86.05 -6.63 27.00
N PHE A 145 -84.80 -6.16 27.07
CA PHE A 145 -84.50 -4.84 27.62
C PHE A 145 -85.18 -3.71 26.82
N TRP A 146 -85.19 -3.82 25.49
CA TRP A 146 -85.86 -2.85 24.63
C TRP A 146 -87.38 -2.89 24.74
N ALA A 147 -87.98 -4.08 24.82
CA ALA A 147 -89.41 -4.25 25.03
C ALA A 147 -89.87 -3.61 26.35
N PHE A 148 -89.10 -3.77 27.42
CA PHE A 148 -89.42 -3.19 28.73
C PHE A 148 -89.32 -1.66 28.74
N ALA A 149 -88.29 -1.09 28.10
CA ALA A 149 -88.17 0.36 27.93
C ALA A 149 -89.36 0.97 27.17
N ALA A 150 -89.80 0.32 26.09
CA ALA A 150 -90.95 0.77 25.32
C ALA A 150 -92.24 0.76 26.17
N MET A 151 -92.41 -0.25 27.03
CA MET A 151 -93.57 -0.34 27.91
C MET A 151 -93.60 0.80 28.95
N ILE A 152 -92.47 1.09 29.59
CA ILE A 152 -92.38 2.17 30.60
C ILE A 152 -92.73 3.52 29.98
N ARG A 153 -92.20 3.82 28.79
CA ARG A 153 -92.51 5.07 28.09
C ARG A 153 -94.00 5.20 27.81
N ARG A 154 -94.62 4.14 27.31
CA ARG A 154 -96.04 4.17 26.93
C ARG A 154 -96.98 4.33 28.14
N ALA A 155 -96.58 3.80 29.30
CA ALA A 155 -97.30 4.04 30.55
C ALA A 155 -97.21 5.50 31.01
N GLN A 156 -96.06 6.15 30.83
CA GLN A 156 -95.89 7.57 31.18
C GLN A 156 -96.70 8.50 30.27
N GLU A 157 -96.80 8.18 28.98
CA GLU A 157 -97.62 8.94 28.03
C GLU A 157 -99.12 8.90 28.39
N MET A 158 -99.64 7.75 28.85
CA MET A 158 -101.03 7.61 29.31
C MET A 158 -101.35 8.42 30.58
N ARG A 159 -100.37 8.58 31.49
CA ARG A 159 -100.56 9.36 32.73
C ARG A 159 -100.71 10.86 32.46
N ILE A 160 -100.04 11.37 31.42
CA ILE A 160 -100.12 12.79 31.01
C ILE A 160 -101.47 13.07 30.33
N ALA A 161 -102.01 12.12 29.55
CA ALA A 161 -103.30 12.27 28.88
C ALA A 161 -104.49 12.33 29.85
N ALA A 162 -104.48 11.54 30.93
CA ALA A 162 -105.59 11.47 31.89
C ALA A 162 -105.82 12.78 32.69
N GLN A 163 -104.80 13.63 32.82
CA GLN A 163 -104.91 14.90 33.55
C GLN A 163 -105.53 16.04 32.73
N SER A 164 -105.84 15.80 31.44
CA SER A 164 -106.36 16.81 30.49
C SER A 164 -107.86 16.69 30.18
N MET A 165 -108.62 15.82 30.87
CA MET A 165 -110.06 15.60 30.60
C MET A 165 -111.02 16.21 31.65
N THR A 166 -110.54 16.82 32.72
CA THR A 166 -111.40 17.37 33.78
C THR A 166 -111.99 18.74 33.44
N GLU A 167 -111.39 19.50 32.51
CA GLU A 167 -111.80 20.88 32.19
C GLU A 167 -112.93 20.97 31.14
N VAL A 168 -113.16 19.89 30.37
CA VAL A 168 -114.24 19.81 29.37
C VAL A 168 -115.59 19.39 30.00
N ALA A 169 -115.57 18.74 31.16
CA ALA A 169 -116.78 18.35 31.89
C ALA A 169 -117.52 19.53 32.56
N PHE A 170 -116.85 20.68 32.75
CA PHE A 170 -117.42 21.88 33.39
C PHE A 170 -118.04 22.89 32.41
N ARG A 171 -118.03 22.64 31.09
CA ARG A 171 -118.59 23.55 30.07
C ARG A 171 -119.84 23.03 29.33
N LEU A 172 -120.60 22.13 29.95
CA LEU A 172 -121.90 21.64 29.44
C LEU A 172 -123.12 22.12 30.25
N THR A 173 -122.94 23.06 31.19
CA THR A 173 -124.01 23.55 32.06
C THR A 173 -123.93 25.07 32.20
N GLU A 174 -124.36 25.79 31.15
CA GLU A 174 -125.40 26.83 31.23
C GLU A 174 -125.50 27.68 29.93
N PRO A 175 -126.69 27.83 29.32
CA PRO A 175 -126.86 28.44 28.00
C PRO A 175 -127.55 29.82 27.96
N GLU A 176 -127.53 30.40 26.74
CA GLU A 176 -128.69 31.01 26.03
C GLU A 176 -128.88 32.53 25.82
N ASN A 177 -127.96 33.43 26.18
CA ASN A 177 -128.16 34.88 25.89
C ASN A 177 -127.01 35.61 25.15
N LEU A 178 -126.35 34.97 24.17
CA LEU A 178 -125.23 35.58 23.42
C LEU A 178 -125.32 35.41 21.89
N ALA A 179 -126.53 35.40 21.33
CA ALA A 179 -126.74 35.35 19.88
C ALA A 179 -127.22 36.69 19.27
N GLN A 180 -127.67 37.66 20.08
CA GLN A 180 -128.23 38.91 19.58
C GLN A 180 -127.23 40.09 19.55
N ASP A 181 -126.18 40.05 20.37
CA ASP A 181 -125.05 41.02 20.34
C ASP A 181 -123.98 40.70 19.27
N ARG A 182 -124.00 39.49 18.68
CA ARG A 182 -122.98 39.06 17.70
C ARG A 182 -123.13 39.69 16.33
N VAL A 183 -124.28 40.30 15.99
CA VAL A 183 -124.47 40.87 14.65
C VAL A 183 -123.97 42.33 14.57
N MET A 184 -124.10 43.11 15.65
CA MET A 184 -123.64 44.51 15.66
C MET A 184 -122.11 44.65 15.82
N MET A 185 -121.45 43.68 16.46
CA MET A 185 -119.99 43.64 16.62
C MET A 185 -119.25 43.12 15.37
N ILE A 186 -119.89 42.34 14.49
CA ILE A 186 -119.29 41.87 13.23
C ILE A 186 -119.09 43.03 12.24
N GLY A 187 -119.98 44.03 12.21
CA GLY A 187 -119.89 45.19 11.32
C GLY A 187 -118.69 46.12 11.61
N GLN A 188 -118.34 46.34 12.88
CA GLN A 188 -117.15 47.11 13.26
C GLN A 188 -115.86 46.27 13.28
N ALA A 189 -115.95 44.97 13.58
CA ALA A 189 -114.80 44.07 13.56
C ALA A 189 -114.25 43.84 12.14
N VAL A 190 -115.08 43.68 11.11
CA VAL A 190 -114.60 43.49 9.73
C VAL A 190 -113.82 44.71 9.23
N ARG A 191 -114.25 45.94 9.55
CA ARG A 191 -113.52 47.16 9.13
C ARG A 191 -112.17 47.32 9.84
N ARG A 192 -112.08 46.88 11.10
CA ARG A 192 -110.85 46.88 11.90
C ARG A 192 -109.91 45.73 11.52
N GLU A 193 -110.44 44.57 11.15
CA GLU A 193 -109.66 43.42 10.68
C GLU A 193 -109.08 43.67 9.29
N VAL A 194 -109.81 44.30 8.36
CA VAL A 194 -109.26 44.68 7.04
C VAL A 194 -108.20 45.78 7.16
N ALA A 195 -108.36 46.74 8.08
CA ALA A 195 -107.32 47.73 8.38
C ALA A 195 -106.07 47.09 9.03
N ALA A 196 -106.25 46.13 9.94
CA ALA A 196 -105.16 45.37 10.55
C ALA A 196 -104.51 44.35 9.58
N MET A 197 -105.24 43.80 8.62
CA MET A 197 -104.69 42.99 7.53
C MET A 197 -103.92 43.86 6.53
N GLY A 198 -104.39 45.09 6.27
CA GLY A 198 -103.65 46.10 5.53
C GLY A 198 -102.32 46.43 6.20
N GLU A 199 -102.33 46.72 7.51
CA GLU A 199 -101.13 46.99 8.30
C GLU A 199 -100.22 45.76 8.47
N GLY A 200 -100.79 44.55 8.58
CA GLY A 200 -100.05 43.29 8.64
C GLY A 200 -99.37 42.90 7.32
N ILE A 201 -100.02 43.17 6.18
CA ILE A 201 -99.43 43.06 4.85
C ILE A 201 -98.35 44.14 4.65
N GLU A 202 -98.61 45.40 5.03
CA GLU A 202 -97.61 46.46 4.96
C GLU A 202 -96.38 46.17 5.84
N ARG A 203 -96.56 45.56 7.01
CA ARG A 203 -95.46 45.20 7.93
C ARG A 203 -94.66 43.97 7.48
N THR A 204 -95.32 42.98 6.88
CA THR A 204 -94.62 41.82 6.29
C THR A 204 -93.95 42.19 4.98
N LEU A 205 -94.54 43.10 4.19
CA LEU A 205 -93.92 43.74 3.05
C LEU A 205 -92.69 44.56 3.50
N ALA A 206 -92.80 45.37 4.57
CA ALA A 206 -91.68 46.12 5.12
C ALA A 206 -90.54 45.21 5.61
N ARG A 207 -90.86 44.09 6.27
CA ARG A 207 -89.85 43.08 6.67
C ARG A 207 -89.24 42.33 5.50
N ALA A 208 -90.04 41.98 4.50
CA ALA A 208 -89.54 41.37 3.27
C ALA A 208 -88.61 42.34 2.55
N VAL A 209 -88.95 43.64 2.51
CA VAL A 209 -88.12 44.72 1.97
C VAL A 209 -86.86 44.95 2.81
N GLU A 210 -86.93 44.87 4.15
CA GLU A 210 -85.74 44.92 5.02
C GLU A 210 -84.82 43.71 4.82
N LEU A 211 -85.37 42.50 4.71
CA LEU A 211 -84.61 41.28 4.39
C LEU A 211 -84.04 41.33 2.97
N GLU A 212 -84.79 41.82 2.00
CA GLU A 212 -84.32 42.04 0.64
C GLU A 212 -83.18 43.06 0.62
N THR A 213 -83.27 44.13 1.42
CA THR A 213 -82.21 45.13 1.57
C THR A 213 -80.98 44.54 2.28
N LEU A 214 -81.18 43.70 3.30
CA LEU A 214 -80.09 43.04 4.02
C LEU A 214 -79.40 41.99 3.15
N VAL A 215 -80.17 41.16 2.45
CA VAL A 215 -79.64 40.19 1.48
C VAL A 215 -78.95 40.92 0.34
N HIS A 216 -79.51 42.02 -0.19
CA HIS A 216 -78.80 42.86 -1.15
C HIS A 216 -77.53 43.45 -0.56
N SER A 217 -77.50 43.85 0.71
CA SER A 217 -76.29 44.38 1.35
C SER A 217 -75.22 43.30 1.54
N GLU A 218 -75.62 42.09 1.93
CA GLU A 218 -74.74 40.95 2.14
C GLU A 218 -74.21 40.44 0.79
N VAL A 219 -75.08 40.31 -0.21
CA VAL A 219 -74.70 39.98 -1.59
C VAL A 219 -73.77 41.05 -2.14
N ASN A 220 -74.05 42.35 -1.94
CA ASN A 220 -73.15 43.42 -2.34
C ASN A 220 -71.79 43.35 -1.62
N GLN A 221 -71.76 42.96 -0.34
CA GLN A 221 -70.51 42.80 0.42
C GLN A 221 -69.72 41.58 -0.07
N ILE A 222 -70.40 40.48 -0.38
CA ILE A 222 -69.83 39.29 -0.98
C ILE A 222 -69.28 39.62 -2.38
N GLU A 223 -70.07 40.25 -3.25
CA GLU A 223 -69.65 40.69 -4.59
C GLU A 223 -68.44 41.63 -4.54
N ARG A 224 -68.42 42.58 -3.61
CA ARG A 224 -67.25 43.44 -3.38
C ARG A 224 -66.03 42.62 -2.94
N SER A 225 -66.18 41.73 -1.97
CA SER A 225 -65.07 40.92 -1.48
C SER A 225 -64.55 39.92 -2.52
N TYR A 226 -65.42 39.36 -3.36
CA TYR A 226 -65.03 38.51 -4.49
C TYR A 226 -64.36 39.31 -5.60
N SER A 227 -64.86 40.52 -5.92
CA SER A 227 -64.23 41.43 -6.88
C SER A 227 -62.85 41.89 -6.39
N GLU A 228 -62.71 42.20 -5.10
CA GLU A 228 -61.44 42.54 -4.48
C GLU A 228 -60.48 41.34 -4.46
N ASN A 229 -60.97 40.14 -4.13
CA ASN A 229 -60.18 38.92 -4.14
C ASN A 229 -59.76 38.52 -5.57
N GLU A 230 -60.64 38.71 -6.56
CA GLU A 230 -60.31 38.51 -7.98
C GLU A 230 -59.21 39.49 -8.42
N SER A 231 -59.33 40.77 -8.07
CA SER A 231 -58.29 41.76 -8.35
C SER A 231 -56.96 41.39 -7.69
N ARG A 232 -56.98 40.92 -6.43
CA ARG A 232 -55.79 40.47 -5.71
C ARG A 232 -55.16 39.24 -6.36
N ILE A 233 -55.96 38.22 -6.70
CA ILE A 233 -55.46 37.01 -7.38
C ILE A 233 -54.89 37.37 -8.75
N ARG A 234 -55.56 38.22 -9.53
CA ARG A 234 -55.02 38.72 -10.81
C ARG A 234 -53.68 39.42 -10.61
N SER A 235 -53.55 40.30 -9.61
CA SER A 235 -52.28 40.97 -9.31
C SER A 235 -51.17 40.01 -8.88
N LEU A 236 -51.51 38.95 -8.12
CA LEU A 236 -50.54 37.94 -7.69
C LEU A 236 -50.11 37.06 -8.87
N VAL A 237 -51.06 36.66 -9.73
CA VAL A 237 -50.78 35.87 -10.93
C VAL A 237 -49.91 36.67 -11.90
N ASP A 238 -50.18 37.96 -12.07
CA ASP A 238 -49.35 38.85 -12.89
C ASP A 238 -47.95 39.03 -12.27
N GLY A 239 -47.88 39.20 -10.94
CA GLY A 239 -46.62 39.21 -10.19
C GLY A 239 -45.81 37.94 -10.38
N LEU A 240 -46.42 36.76 -10.22
CA LEU A 240 -45.77 35.46 -10.45
C LEU A 240 -45.38 35.26 -11.92
N GLY A 241 -46.18 35.78 -12.86
CA GLY A 241 -45.85 35.81 -14.28
C GLY A 241 -44.57 36.61 -14.53
N SER A 242 -44.50 37.82 -13.96
CA SER A 242 -43.32 38.68 -14.06
C SER A 242 -42.08 38.09 -13.38
N GLU A 243 -42.24 37.47 -12.21
CA GLU A 243 -41.13 36.82 -11.48
C GLU A 243 -40.63 35.59 -12.23
N ARG A 244 -41.54 34.76 -12.78
CA ARG A 244 -41.18 33.63 -13.64
C ARG A 244 -40.41 34.10 -14.87
N GLU A 245 -40.88 35.14 -15.54
CA GLU A 245 -40.20 35.69 -16.72
C GLU A 245 -38.81 36.24 -16.37
N ALA A 246 -38.68 36.91 -15.22
CA ALA A 246 -37.39 37.37 -14.71
C ALA A 246 -36.44 36.20 -14.41
N VAL A 247 -36.93 35.10 -13.82
CA VAL A 247 -36.14 33.89 -13.55
C VAL A 247 -35.71 33.21 -14.86
N VAL A 248 -36.61 33.07 -15.83
CA VAL A 248 -36.27 32.49 -17.15
C VAL A 248 -35.24 33.35 -17.86
N THR A 249 -35.42 34.68 -17.87
CA THR A 249 -34.45 35.62 -18.43
C THR A 249 -33.09 35.53 -17.72
N HIS A 250 -33.10 35.42 -16.39
CA HIS A 250 -31.88 35.25 -15.61
C HIS A 250 -31.16 33.93 -15.93
N ALA A 251 -31.90 32.83 -16.03
CA ALA A 251 -31.37 31.52 -16.40
C ALA A 251 -30.79 31.55 -17.82
N GLU A 252 -31.45 32.22 -18.76
CA GLU A 252 -30.96 32.38 -20.13
C GLU A 252 -29.67 33.19 -20.19
N ARG A 253 -29.60 34.28 -19.41
CA ARG A 253 -28.39 35.11 -19.29
C ARG A 253 -27.23 34.33 -18.65
N VAL A 254 -27.52 33.54 -17.61
CA VAL A 254 -26.52 32.66 -16.98
C VAL A 254 -26.05 31.60 -17.98
N ARG A 255 -26.97 30.97 -18.72
CA ARG A 255 -26.62 29.99 -19.76
C ARG A 255 -25.72 30.61 -20.83
N ALA A 256 -26.08 31.78 -21.34
CA ALA A 256 -25.27 32.51 -22.32
C ALA A 256 -23.89 32.88 -21.75
N SER A 257 -23.81 33.33 -20.51
CA SER A 257 -22.54 33.63 -19.84
C SER A 257 -21.65 32.40 -19.67
N ILE A 258 -22.23 31.26 -19.29
CA ILE A 258 -21.50 29.99 -19.12
C ILE A 258 -21.01 29.50 -20.49
N THR A 259 -21.84 29.55 -21.53
CA THR A 259 -21.42 29.16 -22.88
C THR A 259 -20.30 30.06 -23.41
N GLY A 260 -20.39 31.38 -23.19
CA GLY A 260 -19.32 32.31 -23.57
C GLY A 260 -18.01 32.06 -22.81
N ALA A 261 -18.10 31.84 -21.49
CA ALA A 261 -16.94 31.49 -20.67
C ALA A 261 -16.33 30.14 -21.06
N HIS A 262 -17.15 29.16 -21.44
CA HIS A 262 -16.70 27.84 -21.88
C HIS A 262 -15.95 27.89 -23.21
N GLU A 263 -16.44 28.64 -24.21
CA GLU A 263 -15.70 28.83 -25.46
C GLU A 263 -14.39 29.60 -25.21
N THR A 264 -14.41 30.65 -24.39
CA THR A 264 -13.18 31.38 -24.02
C THR A 264 -12.15 30.47 -23.36
N LEU A 265 -12.58 29.64 -22.39
CA LEU A 265 -11.71 28.70 -21.71
C LEU A 265 -11.14 27.63 -22.67
N LYS A 266 -11.96 27.15 -23.61
CA LYS A 266 -11.53 26.18 -24.62
C LYS A 266 -10.47 26.78 -25.54
N ASP A 267 -10.62 28.04 -25.94
CA ASP A 267 -9.64 28.76 -26.75
C ASP A 267 -8.34 29.01 -25.96
N GLU A 268 -8.44 29.42 -24.69
CA GLU A 268 -7.28 29.61 -23.80
C GLU A 268 -6.52 28.30 -23.54
N ILE A 269 -7.23 27.20 -23.27
CA ILE A 269 -6.61 25.87 -23.09
C ILE A 269 -5.98 25.40 -24.40
N GLY A 270 -6.63 25.65 -25.55
CA GLY A 270 -6.05 25.34 -26.86
C GLY A 270 -4.74 26.07 -27.09
N ALA A 271 -4.72 27.39 -26.88
CA ALA A 271 -3.53 28.21 -27.01
C ALA A 271 -2.41 27.79 -26.03
N ALA A 272 -2.75 27.54 -24.76
CA ALA A 272 -1.79 27.04 -23.78
C ALA A 272 -1.21 25.67 -24.18
N SER A 273 -2.05 24.78 -24.72
CA SER A 273 -1.62 23.46 -25.20
C SER A 273 -0.67 23.56 -26.38
N ASP A 274 -0.93 24.48 -27.33
CA ASP A 274 -0.04 24.73 -28.46
C ASP A 274 1.31 25.30 -28.00
N ILE A 275 1.32 26.25 -27.06
CA ILE A 275 2.55 26.79 -26.46
C ILE A 275 3.35 25.69 -25.76
N ILE A 276 2.69 24.82 -24.99
CA ILE A 276 3.33 23.70 -24.31
C ILE A 276 3.91 22.72 -25.34
N ARG A 277 3.15 22.38 -26.39
CA ARG A 277 3.60 21.50 -27.46
C ARG A 277 4.85 22.05 -28.15
N ASP A 278 4.85 23.32 -28.51
CA ASP A 278 5.99 23.98 -29.17
C ASP A 278 7.20 24.06 -28.23
N SER A 279 6.98 24.37 -26.95
CA SER A 279 8.05 24.39 -25.94
C SER A 279 8.70 23.01 -25.77
N ILE A 280 7.90 21.95 -25.74
CA ILE A 280 8.39 20.56 -25.65
C ILE A 280 9.15 20.17 -26.93
N LEU A 281 8.65 20.50 -28.12
CA LEU A 281 9.32 20.20 -29.39
C LEU A 281 10.67 20.93 -29.49
N ASN A 282 10.72 22.21 -29.11
CA ASN A 282 11.94 23.00 -29.08
C ASN A 282 12.95 22.45 -28.07
N ALA A 283 12.49 22.11 -26.85
CA ALA A 283 13.34 21.52 -25.82
C ALA A 283 13.89 20.15 -26.27
N SER A 284 13.06 19.30 -26.88
CA SER A 284 13.47 18.00 -27.42
C SER A 284 14.52 18.16 -28.52
N THR A 285 14.32 19.11 -29.43
CA THR A 285 15.27 19.40 -30.51
C THR A 285 16.61 19.90 -29.93
N LYS A 286 16.57 20.82 -28.97
CA LYS A 286 17.77 21.35 -28.29
C LYS A 286 18.51 20.25 -27.52
N LEU A 287 17.77 19.38 -26.84
CA LEU A 287 18.35 18.23 -26.13
C LEU A 287 19.00 17.26 -27.12
N SER A 288 18.35 16.94 -28.23
CA SER A 288 18.92 16.08 -29.27
C SER A 288 20.21 16.67 -29.85
N MET A 289 20.22 17.97 -30.19
CA MET A 289 21.43 18.65 -30.67
C MET A 289 22.54 18.64 -29.62
N THR A 290 22.21 18.88 -28.35
CA THR A 290 23.19 18.87 -27.26
C THR A 290 23.78 17.47 -27.06
N ILE A 291 22.95 16.42 -27.13
CA ILE A 291 23.39 15.02 -27.03
C ILE A 291 24.28 14.65 -28.22
N THR A 292 23.90 15.00 -29.44
CA THR A 292 24.73 14.74 -30.64
C THR A 292 26.07 15.46 -30.54
N ASN A 293 26.09 16.76 -30.25
CA ASN A 293 27.33 17.53 -30.13
C ASN A 293 28.22 17.03 -28.98
N SER A 294 27.62 16.69 -27.83
CA SER A 294 28.36 16.12 -26.70
C SER A 294 28.89 14.72 -27.02
N GLY A 295 28.13 13.94 -27.81
CA GLY A 295 28.54 12.64 -28.32
C GLY A 295 29.75 12.75 -29.25
N ASP A 296 29.72 13.66 -30.21
CA ASP A 296 30.84 13.93 -31.13
C ASP A 296 32.08 14.38 -30.34
N THR A 297 31.91 15.32 -29.41
CA THR A 297 33.01 15.78 -28.53
C THR A 297 33.59 14.64 -27.69
N LEU A 298 32.76 13.73 -27.19
CA LEU A 298 33.22 12.57 -26.41
C LEU A 298 34.02 11.61 -27.29
N ILE A 299 33.57 11.35 -28.53
CA ILE A 299 34.28 10.51 -29.49
C ILE A 299 35.65 11.11 -29.81
N ASP A 300 35.73 12.41 -30.07
CA ASP A 300 36.99 13.11 -30.34
C ASP A 300 37.98 12.99 -29.18
N ARG A 301 37.52 13.24 -27.94
CA ARG A 301 38.36 13.10 -26.74
C ARG A 301 38.81 11.65 -26.49
N ILE A 302 37.97 10.67 -26.79
CA ILE A 302 38.34 9.24 -26.69
C ILE A 302 39.39 8.89 -27.73
N ASN A 303 39.26 9.36 -28.96
CA ASN A 303 40.25 9.12 -30.02
C ASN A 303 41.59 9.79 -29.69
N GLU A 304 41.59 11.03 -29.22
CA GLU A 304 42.79 11.75 -28.79
C GLU A 304 43.50 11.02 -27.63
N SER A 305 42.74 10.65 -26.59
CA SER A 305 43.26 9.87 -25.46
C SER A 305 43.83 8.52 -25.91
N SER A 306 43.14 7.85 -26.84
CA SER A 306 43.57 6.55 -27.37
C SER A 306 44.88 6.66 -28.15
N MET A 307 45.06 7.72 -28.95
CA MET A 307 46.33 8.00 -29.64
C MET A 307 47.44 8.29 -28.63
N SER A 308 47.19 9.12 -27.62
CA SER A 308 48.18 9.42 -26.57
C SER A 308 48.60 8.18 -25.77
N ILE A 309 47.65 7.29 -25.47
CA ILE A 309 47.93 6.00 -24.83
C ILE A 309 48.78 5.13 -25.75
N PHE A 310 48.45 5.06 -27.04
CA PHE A 310 49.21 4.30 -28.03
C PHE A 310 50.67 4.78 -28.10
N ASP A 311 50.88 6.08 -28.26
CA ASP A 311 52.21 6.70 -28.30
C ASP A 311 53.01 6.43 -27.00
N SER A 312 52.34 6.53 -25.84
CA SER A 312 52.99 6.24 -24.56
C SER A 312 53.35 4.76 -24.40
N VAL A 313 52.55 3.85 -24.95
CA VAL A 313 52.83 2.40 -24.92
C VAL A 313 53.97 2.07 -25.88
N GLU A 314 53.95 2.63 -27.09
CA GLU A 314 55.01 2.48 -28.09
C GLU A 314 56.36 2.97 -27.53
N GLY A 315 56.42 4.18 -26.97
CA GLY A 315 57.66 4.70 -26.37
C GLY A 315 58.16 3.87 -25.17
N ARG A 316 57.26 3.23 -24.41
CA ARG A 316 57.66 2.30 -23.35
C ARG A 316 58.22 0.99 -23.92
N LEU A 317 57.64 0.46 -24.99
CA LEU A 317 58.12 -0.75 -25.66
C LEU A 317 59.50 -0.53 -26.28
N ASP A 318 59.75 0.62 -26.89
CA ASP A 318 61.07 0.99 -27.41
C ASP A 318 62.10 1.05 -26.27
N SER A 319 61.77 1.75 -25.16
CA SER A 319 62.67 1.81 -24.01
C SER A 319 62.96 0.44 -23.38
N ILE A 320 61.97 -0.47 -23.35
CA ILE A 320 62.17 -1.84 -22.90
C ILE A 320 63.09 -2.59 -23.85
N THR A 321 62.90 -2.43 -25.17
CA THR A 321 63.73 -3.06 -26.20
C THR A 321 65.18 -2.61 -26.10
N ASP A 322 65.43 -1.31 -25.95
CA ASP A 322 66.79 -0.76 -25.78
C ASP A 322 67.48 -1.28 -24.52
N ARG A 323 66.75 -1.32 -23.39
CA ARG A 323 67.26 -1.85 -22.12
C ARG A 323 67.54 -3.35 -22.21
N LEU A 324 66.70 -4.10 -22.92
CA LEU A 324 66.89 -5.53 -23.14
C LEU A 324 68.11 -5.79 -24.04
N SER A 325 68.29 -5.00 -25.11
CA SER A 325 69.48 -5.08 -25.96
C SER A 325 70.75 -4.79 -25.18
N THR A 326 70.78 -3.68 -24.44
CA THR A 326 71.92 -3.28 -23.60
C THR A 326 72.23 -4.33 -22.54
N SER A 327 71.20 -4.84 -21.85
CA SER A 327 71.37 -5.89 -20.84
C SER A 327 71.84 -7.21 -21.46
N GLY A 328 71.37 -7.53 -22.67
CA GLY A 328 71.78 -8.70 -23.44
C GLY A 328 73.26 -8.64 -23.82
N GLU A 329 73.74 -7.49 -24.29
CA GLU A 329 75.16 -7.25 -24.59
C GLU A 329 76.04 -7.34 -23.34
N ALA A 330 75.62 -6.69 -22.24
CA ALA A 330 76.33 -6.77 -20.97
C ALA A 330 76.41 -8.21 -20.44
N PHE A 331 75.31 -8.97 -20.56
CA PHE A 331 75.28 -10.37 -20.18
C PHE A 331 76.21 -11.24 -21.06
N ALA A 332 76.22 -11.00 -22.37
CA ALA A 332 77.12 -11.70 -23.30
C ALA A 332 78.60 -11.42 -22.96
N SER A 333 78.97 -10.17 -22.68
CA SER A 333 80.33 -9.80 -22.29
C SER A 333 80.77 -10.44 -20.96
N LEU A 334 79.86 -10.52 -19.98
CA LEU A 334 80.11 -11.23 -18.72
C LEU A 334 80.29 -12.73 -18.93
N LEU A 335 79.51 -13.33 -19.82
CA LEU A 335 79.67 -14.74 -20.21
C LEU A 335 81.03 -14.97 -20.86
N ASP A 336 81.43 -14.14 -21.83
CA ASP A 336 82.73 -14.26 -22.50
C ASP A 336 83.89 -14.15 -21.51
N THR A 337 83.83 -13.17 -20.59
CA THR A 337 84.83 -13.00 -19.53
C THR A 337 84.91 -14.24 -18.63
N ARG A 338 83.75 -14.82 -18.29
CA ARG A 338 83.68 -15.98 -17.41
C ARG A 338 84.13 -17.25 -18.09
N ILE A 339 83.83 -17.41 -19.38
CA ILE A 339 84.34 -18.50 -20.23
C ILE A 339 85.86 -18.40 -20.33
N ALA A 340 86.40 -17.22 -20.66
CA ALA A 340 87.85 -17.01 -20.76
C ALA A 340 88.56 -17.32 -19.44
N LYS A 341 88.02 -16.84 -18.32
CA LYS A 341 88.57 -17.13 -16.99
C LYS A 341 88.48 -18.62 -16.65
N LEU A 342 87.37 -19.28 -17.01
CA LEU A 342 87.21 -20.72 -16.80
C LEU A 342 88.28 -21.48 -17.60
N THR A 343 88.44 -21.18 -18.89
CA THR A 343 89.48 -21.77 -19.75
C THR A 343 90.87 -21.58 -19.17
N ASP A 344 91.25 -20.37 -18.75
CA ASP A 344 92.55 -20.09 -18.15
C ASP A 344 92.78 -20.91 -16.85
N THR A 345 91.77 -20.95 -15.97
CA THR A 345 91.86 -21.77 -14.76
C THR A 345 91.95 -23.27 -15.06
N THR A 346 91.24 -23.76 -16.08
CA THR A 346 91.31 -25.16 -16.53
C THR A 346 92.68 -25.47 -17.14
N ASP A 347 93.25 -24.61 -17.95
CA ASP A 347 94.60 -24.77 -18.52
C ASP A 347 95.66 -24.75 -17.42
N GLY A 348 95.55 -23.85 -16.45
CA GLY A 348 96.42 -23.80 -15.27
C GLY A 348 96.36 -25.10 -14.46
N LEU A 349 95.15 -25.64 -14.24
CA LEU A 349 94.94 -26.91 -13.56
C LEU A 349 95.56 -28.08 -14.34
N THR A 350 95.38 -28.12 -15.66
CA THR A 350 95.96 -29.17 -16.53
C THR A 350 97.49 -29.14 -16.54
N ARG A 351 98.11 -27.95 -16.58
CA ARG A 351 99.58 -27.81 -16.47
C ARG A 351 100.08 -28.29 -15.12
N SER A 352 99.47 -27.84 -14.02
CA SER A 352 99.85 -28.28 -12.68
C SER A 352 99.69 -29.79 -12.50
N LEU A 353 98.64 -30.39 -13.07
CA LEU A 353 98.47 -31.84 -13.07
C LEU A 353 99.56 -32.55 -13.89
N THR A 354 99.95 -31.98 -15.03
CA THR A 354 101.03 -32.52 -15.87
C THR A 354 102.37 -32.48 -15.14
N ASP A 355 102.70 -31.36 -14.48
CA ASP A 355 103.94 -31.21 -13.71
C ASP A 355 103.97 -32.19 -12.52
N LEU A 356 102.86 -32.33 -11.78
CA LEU A 356 102.75 -33.32 -10.70
C LEU A 356 102.93 -34.76 -11.19
N LEU A 357 102.39 -35.09 -12.37
CA LEU A 357 102.57 -36.40 -12.97
C LEU A 357 104.01 -36.63 -13.46
N ASP A 358 104.67 -35.60 -14.00
CA ASP A 358 106.07 -35.67 -14.44
C ASP A 358 107.03 -35.83 -13.25
N ASP A 359 106.86 -35.05 -12.18
CA ASP A 359 107.60 -35.18 -10.93
C ASP A 359 107.42 -36.58 -10.33
N ARG A 360 106.18 -37.07 -10.30
CA ARG A 360 105.87 -38.43 -9.81
C ARG A 360 106.54 -39.50 -10.66
N THR A 361 106.55 -39.33 -11.98
CA THR A 361 107.16 -40.26 -12.93
C THR A 361 108.68 -40.26 -12.80
N THR A 362 109.31 -39.09 -12.71
CA THR A 362 110.75 -38.94 -12.47
C THR A 362 111.17 -39.53 -11.12
N GLY A 363 110.38 -39.29 -10.06
CA GLY A 363 110.57 -39.91 -8.76
C GLY A 363 110.50 -41.45 -8.83
N MET A 364 109.53 -42.00 -9.56
CA MET A 364 109.44 -43.44 -9.81
C MET A 364 110.66 -43.97 -10.57
N VAL A 365 111.10 -43.31 -11.64
CA VAL A 365 112.30 -43.71 -12.41
C VAL A 365 113.56 -43.68 -11.54
N SER A 366 113.72 -42.67 -10.68
CA SER A 366 114.85 -42.57 -9.75
C SER A 366 114.84 -43.71 -8.72
N LEU A 367 113.68 -44.01 -8.13
CA LEU A 367 113.51 -45.14 -7.21
C LEU A 367 113.82 -46.48 -7.90
N LEU A 368 113.32 -46.69 -9.11
CA LEU A 368 113.61 -47.87 -9.95
C LEU A 368 115.09 -47.97 -10.30
N GLY A 369 115.73 -46.87 -10.69
CA GLY A 369 117.17 -46.82 -11.00
C GLY A 369 118.05 -47.01 -9.76
N GLY A 370 117.61 -46.57 -8.59
CA GLY A 370 118.21 -46.89 -7.30
C GLY A 370 118.12 -48.39 -6.99
N ALA A 371 116.91 -48.96 -7.09
CA ALA A 371 116.69 -50.38 -6.88
C ALA A 371 117.50 -51.26 -7.85
N ALA A 372 117.59 -50.88 -9.14
CA ALA A 372 118.38 -51.61 -10.13
C ALA A 372 119.89 -51.58 -9.82
N ARG A 373 120.42 -50.44 -9.35
CA ARG A 373 121.84 -50.34 -8.92
C ARG A 373 122.11 -51.17 -7.67
N THR A 374 121.21 -51.16 -6.69
CA THR A 374 121.31 -52.02 -5.50
C THR A 374 121.32 -53.49 -5.92
N LEU A 375 120.39 -53.92 -6.78
CA LEU A 375 120.37 -55.27 -7.32
C LEU A 375 121.67 -55.64 -8.05
N ASN A 376 122.21 -54.75 -8.87
CA ASN A 376 123.48 -55.00 -9.58
C ASN A 376 124.66 -55.15 -8.60
N SER A 377 124.71 -54.32 -7.55
CA SER A 377 125.73 -54.41 -6.50
C SER A 377 125.61 -55.72 -5.71
N GLU A 378 124.40 -56.17 -5.41
CA GLU A 378 124.16 -57.46 -4.76
C GLU A 378 124.59 -58.63 -5.66
N PHE A 379 124.28 -58.56 -6.97
CA PHE A 379 124.75 -59.54 -7.94
C PHE A 379 126.28 -59.58 -8.03
N GLU A 380 126.95 -58.44 -8.08
CA GLU A 380 128.41 -58.37 -8.16
C GLU A 380 129.09 -58.86 -6.89
N ALA A 381 128.53 -58.55 -5.71
CA ALA A 381 128.98 -59.13 -4.44
C ALA A 381 128.80 -60.66 -4.43
N SER A 382 127.67 -61.15 -4.94
CA SER A 382 127.40 -62.59 -5.07
C SER A 382 128.39 -63.26 -6.01
N LEU A 383 128.66 -62.67 -7.19
CA LEU A 383 129.62 -63.18 -8.18
C LEU A 383 131.05 -63.20 -7.64
N ASN A 384 131.51 -62.15 -6.98
CA ASN A 384 132.83 -62.13 -6.32
C ASN A 384 132.92 -63.19 -5.21
N GLY A 385 131.84 -63.40 -4.46
CA GLY A 385 131.75 -64.47 -3.48
C GLY A 385 131.87 -65.87 -4.10
N ILE A 386 131.21 -66.09 -5.25
CA ILE A 386 131.30 -67.32 -6.04
C ILE A 386 132.73 -67.51 -6.57
N GLU A 387 133.33 -66.48 -7.17
CA GLU A 387 134.69 -66.52 -7.70
C GLU A 387 135.72 -66.85 -6.61
N ARG A 388 135.64 -66.19 -5.46
CA ARG A 388 136.49 -66.48 -4.30
C ARG A 388 136.32 -67.92 -3.82
N THR A 389 135.09 -68.41 -3.75
CA THR A 389 134.82 -69.81 -3.39
C THR A 389 135.39 -70.79 -4.42
N LEU A 390 135.28 -70.47 -5.71
CA LEU A 390 135.86 -71.26 -6.80
C LEU A 390 137.38 -71.25 -6.77
N ALA A 391 138.01 -70.09 -6.52
CA ALA A 391 139.46 -69.95 -6.43
C ALA A 391 140.02 -70.71 -5.22
N GLU A 392 139.39 -70.61 -4.06
CA GLU A 392 139.77 -71.38 -2.86
C GLU A 392 139.65 -72.89 -3.12
N ARG A 393 138.54 -73.36 -3.71
CA ARG A 393 138.37 -74.76 -4.09
C ARG A 393 139.36 -75.20 -5.17
N GLY A 394 139.65 -74.34 -6.15
CA GLY A 394 140.63 -74.58 -7.21
C GLY A 394 142.04 -74.72 -6.65
N GLN A 395 142.45 -73.85 -5.74
CA GLN A 395 143.74 -73.92 -5.07
C GLN A 395 143.84 -75.15 -4.17
N ALA A 396 142.77 -75.48 -3.43
CA ALA A 396 142.71 -76.71 -2.64
C ALA A 396 142.85 -77.96 -3.54
N LEU A 397 142.17 -77.98 -4.70
CA LEU A 397 142.32 -79.05 -5.69
C LEU A 397 143.74 -79.13 -6.25
N ILE A 398 144.38 -78.00 -6.58
CA ILE A 398 145.76 -77.96 -7.05
C ILE A 398 146.72 -78.49 -5.97
N SER A 399 146.54 -78.07 -4.72
CA SER A 399 147.35 -78.55 -3.58
C SER A 399 147.19 -80.05 -3.36
N GLU A 400 145.97 -80.57 -3.48
CA GLU A 400 145.68 -82.02 -3.43
C GLU A 400 146.34 -82.75 -4.60
N PHE A 401 146.28 -82.21 -5.81
CA PHE A 401 146.98 -82.76 -6.98
C PHE A 401 148.50 -82.74 -6.83
N GLN A 402 149.07 -81.66 -6.31
CA GLN A 402 150.50 -81.56 -6.05
C GLN A 402 150.93 -82.57 -4.99
N THR A 403 150.18 -82.70 -3.90
CA THR A 403 150.44 -83.71 -2.86
C THR A 403 150.40 -85.13 -3.44
N ARG A 404 149.41 -85.41 -4.31
CA ARG A 404 149.33 -86.70 -5.02
C ARG A 404 150.47 -86.89 -6.02
N ALA A 405 150.90 -85.86 -6.71
CA ALA A 405 152.02 -85.90 -7.66
C ALA A 405 153.35 -86.13 -6.92
N GLU A 406 153.60 -85.47 -5.79
CA GLU A 406 154.78 -85.68 -4.95
C GLU A 406 154.77 -87.07 -4.30
N ALA A 407 153.61 -87.55 -3.85
CA ALA A 407 153.45 -88.92 -3.37
C ALA A 407 153.72 -89.95 -4.49
N LEU A 408 153.28 -89.66 -5.71
CA LEU A 408 153.52 -90.50 -6.90
C LEU A 408 155.00 -90.47 -7.31
N ASP A 409 155.66 -89.31 -7.31
CA ASP A 409 157.08 -89.17 -7.61
C ASP A 409 157.93 -89.89 -6.56
N THR A 410 157.63 -89.68 -5.27
CA THR A 410 158.27 -90.42 -4.17
C THR A 410 158.05 -91.92 -4.30
N GLY A 411 156.82 -92.34 -4.66
CA GLY A 411 156.49 -93.72 -4.94
C GLY A 411 157.33 -94.28 -6.10
N THR A 412 157.52 -93.50 -7.16
CA THR A 412 158.32 -93.85 -8.33
C THR A 412 159.81 -93.91 -8.00
N GLN A 413 160.35 -92.98 -7.21
CA GLN A 413 161.74 -92.99 -6.73
C GLN A 413 162.00 -94.18 -5.80
N LYS A 414 161.10 -94.47 -4.86
CA LYS A 414 161.19 -95.68 -4.01
C LYS A 414 161.13 -96.95 -4.85
N LEU A 415 160.26 -96.98 -5.87
CA LEU A 415 160.17 -98.10 -6.81
C LEU A 415 161.49 -98.25 -7.60
N ASN A 416 162.06 -97.15 -8.07
CA ASN A 416 163.32 -97.15 -8.82
C ASN A 416 164.51 -97.58 -7.93
N ALA A 417 164.58 -97.09 -6.69
CA ALA A 417 165.58 -97.51 -5.71
C ALA A 417 165.42 -99.00 -5.34
N ALA A 418 164.18 -99.48 -5.19
CA ALA A 418 163.90 -100.90 -4.97
C ALA A 418 164.31 -101.75 -6.19
N LEU A 419 164.07 -101.26 -7.40
CA LEU A 419 164.51 -101.90 -8.65
C LEU A 419 166.03 -101.91 -8.77
N GLU A 420 166.72 -100.81 -8.44
CA GLU A 420 168.18 -100.72 -8.51
C GLU A 420 168.84 -101.61 -7.45
N ALA A 421 168.30 -101.64 -6.22
CA ALA A 421 168.72 -102.57 -5.19
C ALA A 421 168.51 -104.02 -5.62
N ARG A 422 167.36 -104.33 -6.22
CA ARG A 422 167.07 -105.66 -6.78
C ARG A 422 168.02 -106.00 -7.93
N ALA A 423 168.33 -105.05 -8.80
CA ALA A 423 169.27 -105.24 -9.91
C ALA A 423 170.69 -105.47 -9.42
N ARG A 424 171.17 -104.72 -8.40
CA ARG A 424 172.46 -104.97 -7.73
C ARG A 424 172.49 -106.32 -7.05
N GLN A 425 171.45 -106.68 -6.30
CA GLN A 425 171.34 -107.98 -5.65
C GLN A 425 171.39 -109.12 -6.69
N ILE A 426 170.66 -108.99 -7.80
CA ILE A 426 170.71 -109.95 -8.91
C ILE A 426 172.12 -110.01 -9.52
N ASN A 427 172.77 -108.87 -9.75
CA ASN A 427 174.13 -108.81 -10.27
C ASN A 427 175.16 -109.43 -9.33
N GLU A 428 175.12 -109.14 -8.03
CA GLU A 428 175.97 -109.78 -7.02
C GLU A 428 175.73 -111.29 -7.00
N THR A 429 174.47 -111.73 -6.98
CA THR A 429 174.15 -113.16 -7.02
C THR A 429 174.68 -113.83 -8.30
N LEU A 430 174.65 -113.15 -9.44
CA LEU A 430 175.21 -113.64 -10.71
C LEU A 430 176.74 -113.67 -10.72
N VAL A 431 177.39 -112.64 -10.17
CA VAL A 431 178.86 -112.56 -10.07
C VAL A 431 179.39 -113.60 -9.08
N GLU A 432 178.71 -113.79 -7.93
CA GLU A 432 179.01 -114.83 -6.95
C GLU A 432 178.93 -116.20 -7.60
N ARG A 433 177.80 -116.50 -8.30
CA ARG A 433 177.62 -117.74 -9.07
C ARG A 433 178.70 -117.92 -10.14
N ALA A 434 179.08 -116.85 -10.86
CA ALA A 434 180.12 -116.91 -11.87
C ALA A 434 181.52 -117.17 -11.27
N ARG A 435 181.83 -116.59 -10.10
CA ARG A 435 183.07 -116.88 -9.35
C ARG A 435 183.10 -118.28 -8.78
N GLU A 436 181.97 -118.78 -8.28
CA GLU A 436 181.83 -120.14 -7.76
C GLU A 436 182.03 -121.19 -8.89
N ILE A 437 181.51 -120.91 -10.10
CA ILE A 437 181.77 -121.71 -11.30
C ILE A 437 183.25 -121.62 -11.74
N ALA A 438 183.87 -120.44 -11.67
CA ALA A 438 185.29 -120.27 -12.05
C ALA A 438 186.25 -120.98 -11.06
N HIS A 439 185.95 -120.94 -9.76
CA HIS A 439 186.75 -121.62 -8.74
C HIS A 439 186.67 -123.14 -8.88
N THR A 440 185.48 -123.69 -9.11
CA THR A 440 185.31 -125.13 -9.35
C THR A 440 186.01 -125.61 -10.64
N PHE A 441 186.22 -124.74 -11.63
CA PHE A 441 187.02 -125.06 -12.82
C PHE A 441 188.53 -125.05 -12.56
N ALA A 442 189.04 -124.11 -11.76
CA ALA A 442 190.47 -123.97 -11.48
C ALA A 442 191.02 -125.05 -10.53
N GLU A 443 190.19 -125.58 -9.63
CA GLU A 443 190.58 -126.64 -8.69
C GLU A 443 190.63 -128.05 -9.35
N SER A 444 190.18 -128.18 -10.61
CA SER A 444 190.15 -129.45 -11.34
C SER A 444 191.41 -129.77 -12.18
N LYS A 445 192.50 -129.00 -12.02
CA LYS A 445 193.75 -129.22 -12.76
C LYS A 445 195.01 -128.87 -11.96
N ASP A 446 195.31 -129.69 -10.96
CA ASP A 446 196.64 -130.27 -10.66
C ASP A 446 196.55 -131.33 -9.56
#